data_AF-A0A7S3VC67-F1
#
_entry.id   AF-A0A7S3VC67-F1
#
_cell.length_a   1.000
_cell.length_b   1.000
_cell.length_c   1.000
_cell.angle_alpha   90.00
_cell.angle_beta   90.00
_cell.angle_gamma   90.00
#
_symmetry.space_group_name_H-M   'P 1'
#
loop_
_entity.id
_entity.type
_entity.pdbx_description
1 polymer ?
#
loop_
_entity_poly.entity_id
_entity_poly.type
_entity_poly.pdbx_seq_one_letter_code
_entity_poly.pdbx_strand_id
1 'polypeptide(L)'
;MSKINTPVAKTAIDAINAKLSALNCGYKPISDESEGNYYHKLLQAIKSTYTSSTNSTNKIQNPGIKRQTPLVNSGYAIRVATISSMIAKFIEKNTKSNTKQSTDTPGDDTGVETTRANIMLLGCGLDIVGIWGSSLAMNVDVYEIDCIDNCLVKQDALTRIGIIQCDHVESEHNDEDEDDGTTASADQDGGIILQGRIDYGAVEGCTISFNASNNTYSLLAADLRDTVSLEQIVASSSFNPFAPTIVISELVIAYLGQHTEKLLKYISSSLCICDESMFLAYEPVIPSSGKTVSQNSNVMAYAKDYFGQFSSKLNRGEADHGTQKNSSQMCFEPIGKSTRHVENKLRRCQFDGFVDCSQMSKAARYFEISRRSPPELFDEQIALQFHLHCYSIIIATSNKFNIRALNSICPWIVTNHAIRGIGYFSSREIKREGETMILTSIKKKYEEEVRNLFKDTYTSLFDDYPSVRKLVKSALKSDLSTKGQASSDRNDCQSDSVIWNRYSDNGGAFWVVIEVDEEKQHILGCIGVTKKCTNSVVNLGLEGSEYYEMNRLAVRQGARRKGIGKLLLGAVEEHIQRTTISRPTCMVATTPKVLEAANTLYSANGFTIHEEIMMGKMLIRTYKKMIPH
;
A
#
# COMPACT_ATOMS: atom_id res chain seq x y z
N MET A 1 32.54 -12.80 -14.56
CA MET A 1 31.57 -12.18 -13.62
C MET A 1 31.83 -10.69 -13.55
N SER A 2 30.84 -9.88 -13.89
CA SER A 2 30.84 -8.47 -13.53
C SER A 2 30.95 -8.38 -12.01
N LYS A 3 31.96 -7.67 -11.50
CA LYS A 3 32.06 -7.40 -10.07
C LYS A 3 30.91 -6.45 -9.72
N ILE A 4 30.19 -6.75 -8.64
CA ILE A 4 29.26 -5.79 -8.04
C ILE A 4 30.08 -4.58 -7.59
N ASN A 5 30.05 -3.51 -8.39
CA ASN A 5 30.96 -2.39 -8.23
C ASN A 5 30.33 -1.23 -7.44
N THR A 6 29.00 -1.16 -7.35
CA THR A 6 28.35 -0.06 -6.62
C THR A 6 28.18 -0.39 -5.12
N PRO A 7 28.37 0.58 -4.21
CA PRO A 7 28.12 0.39 -2.77
C PRO A 7 26.70 -0.08 -2.46
N VAL A 8 25.69 0.40 -3.19
CA VAL A 8 24.29 -0.03 -3.01
C VAL A 8 24.10 -1.48 -3.42
N ALA A 9 24.66 -1.94 -4.54
CA ALA A 9 24.52 -3.33 -4.93
C ALA A 9 25.23 -4.28 -3.94
N LYS A 10 26.31 -3.85 -3.27
CA LYS A 10 26.93 -4.62 -2.15
C LYS A 10 25.96 -4.84 -0.97
N THR A 11 24.97 -3.97 -0.78
CA THR A 11 23.97 -4.16 0.29
C THR A 11 23.09 -5.39 0.07
N ALA A 12 22.91 -5.83 -1.19
CA ALA A 12 22.19 -7.08 -1.49
C ALA A 12 22.94 -8.31 -0.94
N ILE A 13 24.28 -8.30 -1.00
CA ILE A 13 25.12 -9.34 -0.40
C ILE A 13 25.05 -9.31 1.14
N ASP A 14 25.08 -8.12 1.74
CA ASP A 14 24.90 -7.98 3.20
C ASP A 14 23.53 -8.52 3.64
N ALA A 15 22.47 -8.22 2.89
CA ALA A 15 21.11 -8.66 3.19
C ALA A 15 20.97 -10.20 3.10
N ILE A 16 21.47 -10.85 2.04
CA ILE A 16 21.38 -12.31 1.91
C ILE A 16 22.21 -13.02 2.99
N ASN A 17 23.39 -12.49 3.33
CA ASN A 17 24.22 -13.04 4.41
C ASN A 17 23.52 -12.96 5.77
N ALA A 18 22.82 -11.86 6.04
CA ALA A 18 22.08 -11.71 7.29
C ALA A 18 20.84 -12.63 7.36
N LYS A 19 20.11 -12.80 6.25
CA LYS A 19 19.01 -13.78 6.14
C LYS A 19 19.50 -15.20 6.41
N LEU A 20 20.60 -15.61 5.78
CA LEU A 20 21.22 -16.92 6.01
C LEU A 20 21.77 -17.11 7.42
N SER A 21 22.40 -16.08 8.00
CA SER A 21 22.86 -16.13 9.38
C SER A 21 21.71 -16.39 10.35
N ALA A 22 20.57 -15.71 10.18
CA ALA A 22 19.40 -15.94 11.01
C ALA A 22 18.90 -17.39 10.90
N LEU A 23 18.78 -17.93 9.68
CA LEU A 23 18.35 -19.33 9.47
C LEU A 23 19.33 -20.33 10.09
N ASN A 24 20.65 -20.14 9.91
CA ASN A 24 21.68 -20.99 10.49
C ASN A 24 21.71 -20.95 12.03
N CYS A 25 21.27 -19.84 12.62
CA CYS A 25 21.09 -19.72 14.07
C CYS A 25 19.78 -20.33 14.58
N GLY A 26 18.98 -20.97 13.70
CA GLY A 26 17.77 -21.70 14.08
C GLY A 26 16.49 -20.86 14.06
N TYR A 27 16.53 -19.61 13.55
CA TYR A 27 15.31 -18.83 13.37
C TYR A 27 14.47 -19.44 12.24
N LYS A 28 13.15 -19.53 12.45
CA LYS A 28 12.18 -20.05 11.48
C LYS A 28 11.19 -18.94 11.09
N PRO A 29 11.56 -18.03 10.16
CA PRO A 29 10.72 -16.89 9.80
C PRO A 29 9.48 -17.28 9.00
N ILE A 30 9.52 -18.39 8.27
CA ILE A 30 8.34 -18.99 7.63
C ILE A 30 7.81 -20.09 8.54
N SER A 31 6.53 -20.01 8.88
CA SER A 31 5.91 -20.85 9.91
C SER A 31 5.66 -22.29 9.45
N ASP A 32 5.31 -22.48 8.17
CA ASP A 32 5.17 -23.81 7.58
C ASP A 32 6.56 -24.44 7.41
N GLU A 33 6.72 -25.67 7.89
CA GLU A 33 8.02 -26.34 7.91
C GLU A 33 8.50 -26.71 6.51
N SER A 34 7.60 -27.14 5.63
CA SER A 34 7.94 -27.52 4.27
C SER A 34 8.33 -26.29 3.43
N GLU A 35 7.53 -25.22 3.52
CA GLU A 35 7.79 -23.94 2.85
C GLU A 35 9.06 -23.28 3.39
N GLY A 36 9.27 -23.33 4.70
CA GLY A 36 10.46 -22.76 5.36
C GLY A 36 11.74 -23.50 4.99
N ASN A 37 11.69 -24.82 4.86
CA ASN A 37 12.82 -25.63 4.39
C ASN A 37 13.16 -25.33 2.93
N TYR A 38 12.15 -25.15 2.07
CA TYR A 38 12.36 -24.76 0.67
C TYR A 38 13.01 -23.38 0.56
N TYR A 39 12.49 -22.38 1.28
CA TYR A 39 13.09 -21.04 1.35
C TYR A 39 14.56 -21.07 1.81
N HIS A 40 14.87 -21.87 2.83
CA HIS A 40 16.22 -22.00 3.35
C HIS A 40 17.17 -22.60 2.30
N LYS A 41 16.76 -23.69 1.63
CA LYS A 41 17.59 -24.33 0.60
C LYS A 41 17.79 -23.44 -0.61
N LEU A 42 16.77 -22.67 -1.03
CA LEU A 42 16.90 -21.65 -2.08
C LEU A 42 17.98 -20.62 -1.72
N LEU A 43 17.96 -20.09 -0.50
CA LEU A 43 18.98 -19.14 -0.04
C LEU A 43 20.38 -19.75 -0.01
N GLN A 44 20.52 -21.01 0.42
CA GLN A 44 21.80 -21.71 0.44
C GLN A 44 22.34 -21.95 -0.99
N ALA A 45 21.47 -22.37 -1.91
CA ALA A 45 21.81 -22.60 -3.31
C ALA A 45 22.26 -21.30 -3.99
N ILE A 46 21.52 -20.21 -3.80
CA ILE A 46 21.90 -18.89 -4.31
C ILE A 46 23.22 -18.42 -3.70
N LYS A 47 23.49 -18.69 -2.42
CA LYS A 47 24.77 -18.30 -1.81
C LYS A 47 25.97 -19.07 -2.35
N SER A 48 25.81 -20.36 -2.64
CA SER A 48 26.90 -21.24 -3.07
C SER A 48 27.44 -20.86 -4.45
N THR A 49 26.60 -20.32 -5.34
CA THR A 49 27.03 -19.87 -6.67
C THR A 49 27.99 -18.67 -6.59
N TYR A 50 27.77 -17.73 -5.66
CA TYR A 50 28.64 -16.56 -5.49
C TYR A 50 30.02 -16.91 -4.92
N THR A 51 30.09 -17.87 -3.99
CA THR A 51 31.36 -18.25 -3.36
C THR A 51 32.32 -18.95 -4.33
N SER A 52 31.77 -19.66 -5.31
CA SER A 52 32.57 -20.44 -6.27
C SER A 52 33.31 -19.57 -7.29
N SER A 53 32.80 -18.36 -7.58
CA SER A 53 33.41 -17.52 -8.63
C SER A 53 34.62 -16.69 -8.17
N THR A 54 34.86 -16.53 -6.87
CA THR A 54 35.91 -15.62 -6.36
C THR A 54 37.26 -16.28 -6.07
N ASN A 55 37.34 -17.62 -6.11
CA ASN A 55 38.46 -18.37 -5.51
C ASN A 55 39.32 -19.18 -6.50
N SER A 56 39.41 -18.78 -7.77
CA SER A 56 40.18 -19.54 -8.77
C SER A 56 41.71 -19.55 -8.55
N THR A 57 42.28 -18.75 -7.64
CA THR A 57 43.74 -18.68 -7.46
C THR A 57 44.28 -18.96 -6.06
N ASN A 58 43.45 -19.11 -5.02
CA ASN A 58 43.93 -19.50 -3.68
C ASN A 58 43.01 -20.55 -3.04
N LYS A 59 43.43 -21.81 -3.14
CA LYS A 59 42.80 -22.96 -2.48
C LYS A 59 42.80 -22.78 -0.96
N ILE A 60 41.69 -23.19 -0.33
CA ILE A 60 41.50 -23.47 1.10
C ILE A 60 41.01 -22.28 1.93
N GLN A 61 39.70 -22.00 1.82
CA GLN A 61 38.74 -22.01 2.93
C GLN A 61 37.39 -21.57 2.34
N ASN A 62 36.36 -22.42 2.47
CA ASN A 62 34.98 -21.97 2.27
C ASN A 62 34.79 -20.78 3.21
N PRO A 63 34.56 -19.54 2.72
CA PRO A 63 34.26 -18.44 3.61
C PRO A 63 32.90 -18.75 4.23
N GLY A 64 32.92 -19.40 5.39
CA GLY A 64 31.71 -19.75 6.12
C GLY A 64 30.83 -18.53 6.26
N ILE A 65 29.51 -18.73 6.23
CA ILE A 65 28.54 -17.65 6.42
C ILE A 65 28.91 -16.94 7.72
N LYS A 66 29.34 -15.67 7.62
CA LYS A 66 29.73 -14.89 8.77
C LYS A 66 28.50 -14.71 9.65
N ARG A 67 28.50 -15.39 10.80
CA ARG A 67 27.46 -15.26 11.82
C ARG A 67 27.32 -13.78 12.20
N GLN A 68 26.09 -13.30 12.19
CA GLN A 68 25.71 -11.98 12.66
C GLN A 68 25.41 -12.01 14.16
N THR A 69 25.27 -10.82 14.77
CA THR A 69 24.89 -10.75 16.18
C THR A 69 23.44 -11.23 16.37
N PRO A 70 23.09 -11.73 17.57
CA PRO A 70 21.72 -12.12 17.89
C PRO A 70 20.67 -11.04 17.62
N LEU A 71 20.99 -9.77 17.84
CA LEU A 71 20.13 -8.63 17.52
C LEU A 71 19.84 -8.54 16.02
N VAL A 72 20.87 -8.68 15.18
CA VAL A 72 20.73 -8.65 13.72
C VAL A 72 19.93 -9.86 13.23
N ASN A 73 20.25 -11.06 13.72
CA ASN A 73 19.50 -12.28 13.37
C ASN A 73 18.01 -12.14 13.72
N SER A 74 17.70 -11.68 14.93
CA SER A 74 16.32 -11.45 15.37
C SER A 74 15.58 -10.43 14.52
N GLY A 75 16.23 -9.30 14.20
CA GLY A 75 15.66 -8.26 13.34
C GLY A 75 15.36 -8.78 11.93
N TYR A 76 16.31 -9.49 11.31
CA TYR A 76 16.13 -10.10 9.99
C TYR A 76 15.06 -11.19 9.99
N ALA A 77 14.99 -12.01 11.03
CA ALA A 77 13.97 -13.04 11.11
C ALA A 77 12.55 -12.43 11.19
N ILE A 78 12.37 -11.35 11.95
CA ILE A 78 11.11 -10.59 12.00
C ILE A 78 10.79 -9.96 10.64
N ARG A 79 11.77 -9.35 9.97
CA ARG A 79 11.65 -8.76 8.64
C ARG A 79 11.17 -9.80 7.61
N VAL A 80 11.85 -10.94 7.52
CA VAL A 80 11.49 -12.03 6.60
C VAL A 80 10.10 -12.57 6.92
N ALA A 81 9.82 -12.86 8.19
CA ALA A 81 8.51 -13.40 8.61
C ALA A 81 7.34 -12.48 8.25
N THR A 82 7.56 -11.17 8.33
CA THR A 82 6.53 -10.17 8.01
C THR A 82 6.24 -10.16 6.53
N ILE A 83 7.27 -10.06 5.68
CA ILE A 83 7.10 -9.98 4.23
C ILE A 83 6.59 -11.31 3.67
N SER A 84 7.15 -12.44 4.11
CA SER A 84 6.73 -13.76 3.66
C SER A 84 5.28 -14.06 4.03
N SER A 85 4.86 -13.74 5.25
CA SER A 85 3.47 -13.90 5.68
C SER A 85 2.51 -13.02 4.87
N MET A 86 2.92 -11.81 4.48
CA MET A 86 2.13 -10.94 3.62
C MET A 86 1.90 -11.54 2.23
N ILE A 87 2.99 -12.02 1.62
CA ILE A 87 2.94 -12.68 0.31
C ILE A 87 2.03 -13.90 0.38
N ALA A 88 2.23 -14.79 1.36
CA ALA A 88 1.44 -16.01 1.49
C ALA A 88 -0.06 -15.73 1.61
N LYS A 89 -0.45 -14.77 2.45
CA LYS A 89 -1.86 -14.41 2.64
C LYS A 89 -2.47 -13.68 1.46
N PHE A 90 -1.67 -12.86 0.76
CA PHE A 90 -2.09 -12.22 -0.49
C PHE A 90 -2.39 -13.27 -1.56
N ILE A 91 -1.50 -14.24 -1.74
CA ILE A 91 -1.68 -15.34 -2.70
C ILE A 91 -2.86 -16.21 -2.30
N GLU A 92 -2.96 -16.60 -1.03
CA GLU A 92 -4.08 -17.40 -0.53
C GLU A 92 -5.43 -16.76 -0.84
N LYS A 93 -5.56 -15.45 -0.57
CA LYS A 93 -6.79 -14.69 -0.85
C LYS A 93 -7.13 -14.72 -2.35
N ASN A 94 -6.16 -14.38 -3.20
CA ASN A 94 -6.42 -14.12 -4.61
C ASN A 94 -6.43 -15.38 -5.49
N THR A 95 -5.90 -16.51 -5.02
CA THR A 95 -5.84 -17.76 -5.81
C THR A 95 -6.81 -18.85 -5.31
N LYS A 96 -7.18 -18.89 -4.01
CA LYS A 96 -8.06 -19.96 -3.47
C LYS A 96 -9.57 -19.65 -3.52
N SER A 97 -9.98 -18.42 -3.84
CA SER A 97 -11.37 -17.98 -3.68
C SER A 97 -12.38 -18.64 -4.64
N ASN A 98 -11.93 -19.31 -5.71
CA ASN A 98 -12.83 -19.85 -6.75
C ASN A 98 -13.25 -21.32 -6.56
N THR A 99 -12.67 -22.07 -5.62
CA THR A 99 -12.89 -23.54 -5.57
C THR A 99 -14.18 -23.97 -4.84
N LYS A 100 -14.91 -23.05 -4.18
CA LYS A 100 -16.01 -23.42 -3.27
C LYS A 100 -17.44 -23.30 -3.83
N GLN A 101 -17.64 -23.01 -5.12
CA GLN A 101 -18.97 -22.60 -5.61
C GLN A 101 -19.68 -23.51 -6.63
N SER A 102 -19.16 -24.70 -6.97
CA SER A 102 -19.74 -25.54 -8.05
C SER A 102 -20.23 -26.93 -7.62
N THR A 103 -20.86 -27.11 -6.45
CA THR A 103 -21.33 -28.44 -6.04
C THR A 103 -22.67 -28.91 -6.60
N ASP A 104 -23.51 -28.06 -7.20
CA ASP A 104 -24.92 -28.45 -7.46
C ASP A 104 -25.41 -28.35 -8.91
N THR A 105 -24.53 -28.27 -9.92
CA THR A 105 -24.98 -28.33 -11.33
C THR A 105 -24.03 -29.16 -12.20
N PRO A 106 -24.28 -30.47 -12.34
CA PRO A 106 -23.54 -31.31 -13.26
C PRO A 106 -23.98 -30.98 -14.70
N GLY A 107 -23.15 -30.28 -15.47
CA GLY A 107 -23.37 -30.20 -16.92
C GLY A 107 -22.78 -29.04 -17.70
N ASP A 108 -22.24 -28.00 -17.05
CA ASP A 108 -21.68 -26.84 -17.79
C ASP A 108 -20.16 -26.75 -17.58
N ASP A 109 -19.41 -27.31 -18.53
CA ASP A 109 -17.94 -27.41 -18.54
C ASP A 109 -17.30 -26.07 -18.97
N THR A 110 -17.90 -24.94 -18.58
CA THR A 110 -17.32 -23.61 -18.80
C THR A 110 -16.16 -23.47 -17.84
N GLY A 111 -14.95 -23.84 -18.31
CA GLY A 111 -13.71 -23.82 -17.54
C GLY A 111 -13.60 -22.54 -16.71
N VAL A 112 -13.66 -22.68 -15.39
CA VAL A 112 -13.50 -21.57 -14.45
C VAL A 112 -12.06 -21.10 -14.57
N GLU A 113 -11.86 -19.98 -15.24
CA GLU A 113 -10.56 -19.37 -15.43
C GLU A 113 -9.98 -19.02 -14.05
N THR A 114 -8.90 -19.69 -13.67
CA THR A 114 -8.24 -19.45 -12.39
C THR A 114 -7.58 -18.08 -12.41
N THR A 115 -7.95 -17.21 -11.47
CA THR A 115 -7.36 -15.86 -11.35
C THR A 115 -5.85 -15.97 -11.08
N ARG A 116 -5.04 -15.39 -11.96
CA ARG A 116 -3.60 -15.23 -11.76
C ARG A 116 -3.30 -14.07 -10.82
N ALA A 117 -2.23 -14.18 -10.04
CA ALA A 117 -1.73 -13.09 -9.19
C ALA A 117 -0.29 -12.77 -9.55
N ASN A 118 0.13 -11.53 -9.36
CA ASN A 118 1.49 -11.09 -9.60
C ASN A 118 2.20 -10.77 -8.28
N ILE A 119 3.47 -11.16 -8.15
CA ILE A 119 4.41 -10.65 -7.17
C ILE A 119 5.42 -9.78 -7.91
N MET A 120 5.54 -8.51 -7.52
CA MET A 120 6.53 -7.60 -8.10
C MET A 120 7.49 -7.10 -7.02
N LEU A 121 8.78 -7.40 -7.13
CA LEU A 121 9.82 -6.94 -6.20
C LEU A 121 10.64 -5.81 -6.82
N LEU A 122 10.58 -4.63 -6.22
CA LEU A 122 11.42 -3.50 -6.58
C LEU A 122 12.71 -3.56 -5.77
N GLY A 123 13.86 -3.40 -6.44
CA GLY A 123 15.19 -3.56 -5.83
C GLY A 123 15.37 -4.95 -5.22
N CYS A 124 15.10 -5.99 -6.01
CA CYS A 124 15.02 -7.37 -5.53
C CYS A 124 16.34 -7.91 -4.95
N GLY A 125 17.47 -7.27 -5.26
CA GLY A 125 18.81 -7.70 -4.94
C GLY A 125 19.00 -9.18 -5.29
N LEU A 126 19.54 -9.93 -4.34
CA LEU A 126 19.74 -11.38 -4.43
C LEU A 126 18.68 -12.16 -3.62
N ASP A 127 17.56 -11.52 -3.28
CA ASP A 127 16.49 -12.16 -2.52
C ASP A 127 15.79 -13.26 -3.34
N ILE A 128 15.23 -14.25 -2.67
CA ILE A 128 14.51 -15.37 -3.29
C ILE A 128 13.04 -15.42 -2.86
N VAL A 129 12.57 -14.42 -2.10
CA VAL A 129 11.21 -14.42 -1.55
C VAL A 129 10.13 -14.39 -2.63
N GLY A 130 10.39 -13.82 -3.82
CA GLY A 130 9.47 -13.90 -4.97
C GLY A 130 9.32 -15.33 -5.50
N ILE A 131 10.44 -16.01 -5.74
CA ILE A 131 10.49 -17.41 -6.20
C ILE A 131 9.88 -18.36 -5.15
N TRP A 132 10.15 -18.13 -3.87
CA TRP A 132 9.47 -18.85 -2.79
C TRP A 132 7.96 -18.58 -2.80
N GLY A 133 7.55 -17.32 -2.93
CA GLY A 133 6.15 -16.92 -2.93
C GLY A 133 5.35 -17.59 -4.04
N SER A 134 5.91 -17.69 -5.25
CA SER A 134 5.22 -18.38 -6.35
C SER A 134 5.04 -19.88 -6.12
N SER A 135 5.86 -20.51 -5.28
CA SER A 135 5.66 -21.93 -4.93
C SER A 135 4.37 -22.21 -4.15
N LEU A 136 3.72 -21.16 -3.64
CA LEU A 136 2.50 -21.28 -2.83
C LEU A 136 1.22 -21.51 -3.67
N ALA A 137 1.25 -21.26 -4.99
CA ALA A 137 0.12 -21.52 -5.90
C ALA A 137 0.55 -21.63 -7.39
N MET A 138 -0.26 -22.30 -8.22
CA MET A 138 0.05 -22.59 -9.64
C MET A 138 -0.17 -21.44 -10.64
N ASN A 139 -0.60 -20.27 -10.16
CA ASN A 139 -1.00 -19.12 -10.99
C ASN A 139 -0.40 -17.82 -10.44
N VAL A 140 0.89 -17.85 -10.15
CA VAL A 140 1.60 -16.72 -9.57
C VAL A 140 2.78 -16.35 -10.46
N ASP A 141 2.71 -15.17 -11.06
CA ASP A 141 3.77 -14.60 -11.87
C ASP A 141 4.69 -13.74 -11.01
N VAL A 142 6.00 -13.84 -11.25
CA VAL A 142 7.03 -13.15 -10.46
C VAL A 142 7.81 -12.20 -11.34
N TYR A 143 7.82 -10.93 -10.95
CA TYR A 143 8.56 -9.86 -11.61
C TYR A 143 9.56 -9.27 -10.62
N GLU A 144 10.85 -9.40 -10.91
CA GLU A 144 11.91 -8.90 -10.06
C GLU A 144 12.68 -7.82 -10.80
N ILE A 145 12.80 -6.64 -10.18
CA ILE A 145 13.40 -5.46 -10.81
C ILE A 145 14.58 -4.99 -9.96
N ASP A 146 15.73 -4.77 -10.58
CA ASP A 146 16.91 -4.16 -9.94
C ASP A 146 17.81 -3.46 -10.98
N CYS A 147 18.90 -2.84 -10.52
CA CYS A 147 19.97 -2.38 -11.38
C CYS A 147 20.63 -3.56 -12.11
N ILE A 148 21.11 -3.30 -13.34
CA ILE A 148 21.73 -4.28 -14.23
C ILE A 148 22.79 -5.16 -13.53
N ASP A 149 23.67 -4.58 -12.72
CA ASP A 149 24.72 -5.32 -12.01
C ASP A 149 24.15 -6.42 -11.09
N ASN A 150 23.09 -6.11 -10.34
CA ASN A 150 22.42 -7.08 -9.47
C ASN A 150 21.68 -8.14 -10.28
N CYS A 151 20.98 -7.72 -11.34
CA CYS A 151 20.27 -8.64 -12.22
C CYS A 151 21.21 -9.64 -12.89
N LEU A 152 22.36 -9.21 -13.41
CA LEU A 152 23.33 -10.11 -14.04
C LEU A 152 23.88 -11.13 -13.04
N VAL A 153 24.18 -10.71 -11.81
CA VAL A 153 24.66 -11.60 -10.75
C VAL A 153 23.58 -12.59 -10.34
N LYS A 154 22.33 -12.15 -10.22
CA LYS A 154 21.20 -13.00 -9.88
C LYS A 154 20.87 -13.99 -11.01
N GLN A 155 20.90 -13.54 -12.26
CA GLN A 155 20.69 -14.37 -13.45
C GLN A 155 21.69 -15.52 -13.50
N ASP A 156 22.99 -15.23 -13.36
CA ASP A 156 24.03 -16.26 -13.34
C ASP A 156 23.81 -17.25 -12.19
N ALA A 157 23.44 -16.77 -11.00
CA ALA A 157 23.12 -17.64 -9.88
C ALA A 157 21.90 -18.55 -10.16
N LEU A 158 20.80 -17.99 -10.66
CA LEU A 158 19.57 -18.75 -10.95
C LEU A 158 19.77 -19.78 -12.06
N THR A 159 20.52 -19.41 -13.10
CA THR A 159 20.83 -20.29 -14.24
C THR A 159 21.72 -21.46 -13.81
N ARG A 160 22.75 -21.20 -12.99
CA ARG A 160 23.63 -22.25 -12.48
C ARG A 160 22.96 -23.25 -11.56
N ILE A 161 21.96 -22.81 -10.79
CA ILE A 161 21.17 -23.71 -9.94
C ILE A 161 20.15 -24.48 -10.79
N GLY A 162 19.81 -23.98 -11.99
CA GLY A 162 18.78 -24.58 -12.84
C GLY A 162 17.35 -24.24 -12.38
N ILE A 163 17.17 -23.20 -11.56
CA ILE A 163 15.84 -22.81 -11.05
C ILE A 163 14.98 -22.22 -12.16
N ILE A 164 15.59 -21.56 -13.14
CA ILE A 164 14.85 -20.95 -14.25
C ILE A 164 15.15 -21.74 -15.52
N GLN A 165 14.11 -22.36 -16.06
CA GLN A 165 14.13 -22.93 -17.40
C GLN A 165 13.86 -21.79 -18.38
N CYS A 166 14.90 -21.35 -19.07
CA CYS A 166 14.76 -20.40 -20.15
C CYS A 166 13.98 -21.07 -21.29
N ASP A 167 12.99 -20.37 -21.83
CA ASP A 167 12.38 -20.77 -23.09
C ASP A 167 13.45 -20.56 -24.17
N HIS A 168 14.27 -21.58 -24.44
CA HIS A 168 15.21 -21.54 -25.55
C HIS A 168 14.38 -21.40 -26.81
N VAL A 169 14.42 -20.21 -27.43
CA VAL A 169 14.10 -20.08 -28.84
C VAL A 169 15.18 -20.90 -29.52
N GLU A 170 14.86 -22.14 -29.89
CA GLU A 170 15.68 -22.94 -30.79
C GLU A 170 15.77 -22.15 -32.09
N SER A 171 16.74 -21.24 -32.17
CA SER A 171 17.11 -20.61 -33.42
C SER A 171 17.79 -21.72 -34.21
N GLU A 172 16.99 -22.45 -34.99
CA GLU A 172 17.43 -23.36 -36.05
C GLU A 172 18.18 -22.56 -37.12
N HIS A 173 19.32 -21.97 -36.77
CA HIS A 173 20.32 -21.50 -37.73
C HIS A 173 21.39 -22.56 -37.82
N ASN A 174 21.14 -23.46 -38.77
CA ASN A 174 22.13 -24.37 -39.33
C ASN A 174 23.19 -23.53 -40.05
N ASP A 175 24.26 -23.12 -39.36
CA ASP A 175 25.46 -22.64 -40.04
C ASP A 175 26.71 -23.22 -39.35
N GLU A 176 27.42 -24.06 -40.10
CA GLU A 176 28.63 -24.81 -39.75
C GLU A 176 29.90 -23.93 -39.71
N ASP A 177 29.81 -22.68 -39.23
CA ASP A 177 30.98 -21.80 -39.14
C ASP A 177 31.56 -21.84 -37.71
N GLU A 178 32.53 -22.73 -37.54
CA GLU A 178 33.50 -22.71 -36.45
C GLU A 178 34.30 -21.39 -36.50
N ASP A 179 33.83 -20.34 -35.84
CA ASP A 179 34.71 -19.22 -35.49
C ASP A 179 34.40 -18.58 -34.13
N ASP A 180 35.48 -18.11 -33.55
CA ASP A 180 35.82 -17.91 -32.15
C ASP A 180 34.96 -16.88 -31.39
N GLY A 181 34.63 -17.21 -30.14
CA GLY A 181 34.32 -16.21 -29.11
C GLY A 181 32.84 -15.93 -28.80
N THR A 182 32.29 -16.73 -27.90
CA THR A 182 31.16 -16.47 -26.98
C THR A 182 30.76 -14.98 -26.80
N THR A 183 30.00 -14.41 -27.72
CA THR A 183 29.27 -13.17 -27.51
C THR A 183 27.80 -13.50 -27.30
N ALA A 184 27.35 -13.46 -26.05
CA ALA A 184 25.93 -13.28 -25.78
C ALA A 184 25.49 -12.02 -26.52
N SER A 185 24.72 -12.16 -27.60
CA SER A 185 24.05 -11.04 -28.25
C SER A 185 23.10 -10.45 -27.23
N ALA A 186 23.54 -9.39 -26.56
CA ALA A 186 22.68 -8.51 -25.79
C ALA A 186 21.71 -7.87 -26.79
N ASP A 187 20.63 -8.60 -27.07
CA ASP A 187 19.59 -8.17 -27.99
C ASP A 187 19.02 -6.85 -27.47
N GLN A 188 18.76 -5.95 -28.41
CA GLN A 188 18.57 -4.51 -28.19
C GLN A 188 17.27 -4.14 -27.46
N ASP A 189 16.50 -5.10 -26.94
CA ASP A 189 15.28 -4.87 -26.15
C ASP A 189 15.57 -4.56 -24.66
N GLY A 190 16.70 -3.91 -24.40
CA GLY A 190 16.80 -2.75 -23.52
C GLY A 190 16.63 -2.92 -22.00
N GLY A 191 16.30 -4.10 -21.47
CA GLY A 191 16.17 -4.28 -20.02
C GLY A 191 15.65 -5.62 -19.51
N ILE A 192 15.13 -6.52 -20.35
CA ILE A 192 14.75 -7.87 -19.91
C ILE A 192 16.02 -8.73 -19.83
N ILE A 193 16.36 -9.21 -18.63
CA ILE A 193 17.59 -9.98 -18.40
C ILE A 193 17.32 -11.48 -18.45
N LEU A 194 16.21 -11.92 -17.87
CA LEU A 194 15.83 -13.33 -17.81
C LEU A 194 14.32 -13.46 -17.83
N GLN A 195 13.80 -14.32 -18.70
CA GLN A 195 12.40 -14.71 -18.72
C GLN A 195 12.31 -16.22 -18.90
N GLY A 196 11.43 -16.86 -18.14
CA GLY A 196 11.26 -18.31 -18.22
C GLY A 196 10.31 -18.85 -17.17
N ARG A 197 10.38 -20.17 -16.96
CA ARG A 197 9.56 -20.90 -15.99
C ARG A 197 10.38 -21.31 -14.79
N ILE A 198 9.74 -21.32 -13.62
CA ILE A 198 10.38 -21.74 -12.37
C ILE A 198 10.34 -23.27 -12.26
N ASP A 199 11.51 -23.89 -12.22
CA ASP A 199 11.70 -25.30 -11.90
C ASP A 199 11.94 -25.48 -10.39
N TYR A 200 10.86 -25.83 -9.70
CA TYR A 200 10.89 -26.09 -8.26
C TYR A 200 11.63 -27.40 -7.89
N GLY A 201 11.87 -28.29 -8.86
CA GLY A 201 12.58 -29.56 -8.68
C GLY A 201 14.10 -29.41 -8.70
N ALA A 202 14.62 -28.28 -9.17
CA ALA A 202 16.06 -28.02 -9.26
C ALA A 202 16.76 -27.97 -7.89
N VAL A 203 16.02 -27.72 -6.81
CA VAL A 203 16.56 -27.68 -5.44
C VAL A 203 16.46 -29.05 -4.78
N GLU A 204 17.59 -29.73 -4.63
CA GLU A 204 17.64 -31.10 -4.10
C GLU A 204 16.90 -31.28 -2.76
N GLY A 205 16.10 -32.34 -2.70
CA GLY A 205 15.35 -32.75 -1.50
C GLY A 205 14.20 -31.82 -1.13
N CYS A 206 13.66 -31.05 -2.08
CA CYS A 206 12.42 -30.31 -1.94
C CYS A 206 11.35 -30.91 -2.86
N THR A 207 10.36 -31.58 -2.27
CA THR A 207 9.15 -31.99 -2.98
C THR A 207 8.09 -30.92 -2.77
N ILE A 208 7.83 -30.09 -3.79
CA ILE A 208 6.66 -29.21 -3.82
C ILE A 208 5.52 -30.02 -4.44
N SER A 209 4.40 -30.12 -3.73
CA SER A 209 3.29 -31.03 -4.06
C SER A 209 2.44 -30.61 -5.27
N PHE A 210 2.80 -29.51 -5.95
CA PHE A 210 2.01 -28.91 -7.01
C PHE A 210 2.82 -28.82 -8.30
N ASN A 211 2.24 -29.31 -9.40
CA ASN A 211 2.76 -29.22 -10.76
C ASN A 211 2.71 -27.75 -11.25
N ALA A 212 3.61 -26.90 -10.75
CA ALA A 212 3.60 -25.45 -10.94
C ALA A 212 4.23 -25.00 -12.28
N SER A 213 4.05 -25.78 -13.35
CA SER A 213 4.67 -25.59 -14.67
C SER A 213 4.21 -24.31 -15.42
N ASN A 214 3.31 -23.52 -14.84
CA ASN A 214 2.68 -22.36 -15.45
C ASN A 214 3.04 -21.02 -14.78
N ASN A 215 3.88 -21.04 -13.74
CA ASN A 215 4.36 -19.81 -13.10
C ASN A 215 5.46 -19.19 -13.95
N THR A 216 5.28 -17.94 -14.38
CA THR A 216 6.31 -17.21 -15.14
C THR A 216 7.20 -16.42 -14.19
N TYR A 217 8.46 -16.26 -14.59
CA TYR A 217 9.45 -15.45 -13.90
C TYR A 217 10.07 -14.47 -14.89
N SER A 218 10.18 -13.21 -14.48
CA SER A 218 10.87 -12.15 -15.23
C SER A 218 11.82 -11.40 -14.32
N LEU A 219 13.10 -11.34 -14.71
CA LEU A 219 14.12 -10.49 -14.11
C LEU A 219 14.39 -9.32 -15.04
N LEU A 220 14.11 -8.12 -14.56
CA LEU A 220 14.11 -6.88 -15.32
C LEU A 220 15.20 -5.96 -14.77
N ALA A 221 16.17 -5.59 -15.60
CA ALA A 221 17.17 -4.59 -15.26
C ALA A 221 16.63 -3.19 -15.55
N ALA A 222 16.32 -2.42 -14.51
CA ALA A 222 15.85 -1.05 -14.64
C ALA A 222 16.39 -0.16 -13.51
N ASP A 223 16.71 1.09 -13.83
CA ASP A 223 16.95 2.12 -12.83
C ASP A 223 15.61 2.65 -12.32
N LEU A 224 15.25 2.34 -11.08
CA LEU A 224 14.00 2.80 -10.46
C LEU A 224 13.87 4.34 -10.37
N ARG A 225 14.96 5.10 -10.58
CA ARG A 225 14.94 6.56 -10.67
C ARG A 225 14.39 7.06 -12.01
N ASP A 226 14.51 6.23 -13.06
CA ASP A 226 13.95 6.47 -14.39
C ASP A 226 12.67 5.67 -14.61
N THR A 227 11.57 6.22 -14.10
CA THR A 227 10.25 5.59 -14.25
C THR A 227 9.79 5.43 -15.70
N VAL A 228 10.36 6.16 -16.67
CA VAL A 228 9.95 6.05 -18.08
C VAL A 228 10.55 4.78 -18.68
N SER A 229 11.85 4.58 -18.48
CA SER A 229 12.51 3.32 -18.86
C SER A 229 11.91 2.13 -18.12
N LEU A 230 11.63 2.27 -16.81
CA LEU A 230 10.96 1.23 -16.03
C LEU A 230 9.59 0.85 -16.61
N GLU A 231 8.77 1.83 -16.98
CA GLU A 231 7.45 1.60 -17.59
C GLU A 231 7.56 0.85 -18.92
N GLN A 232 8.52 1.21 -19.77
CA GLN A 232 8.78 0.52 -21.04
C GLN A 232 9.19 -0.93 -20.81
N ILE A 233 10.13 -1.18 -19.90
CA ILE A 233 10.62 -2.55 -19.62
C ILE A 233 9.51 -3.43 -19.03
N VAL A 234 8.70 -2.89 -18.11
CA VAL A 234 7.55 -3.61 -17.56
C VAL A 234 6.51 -3.89 -18.65
N ALA A 235 6.24 -2.93 -19.54
CA ALA A 235 5.31 -3.10 -20.65
C ALA A 235 5.80 -4.12 -21.71
N SER A 236 7.11 -4.26 -21.90
CA SER A 236 7.71 -5.28 -22.77
C SER A 236 7.72 -6.68 -22.16
N SER A 237 7.47 -6.81 -20.84
CA SER A 237 7.37 -8.10 -20.16
C SER A 237 5.97 -8.72 -20.28
N SER A 238 5.77 -9.92 -19.72
CA SER A 238 4.45 -10.56 -19.64
C SER A 238 3.54 -9.98 -18.55
N PHE A 239 3.88 -8.84 -17.94
CA PHE A 239 3.14 -8.25 -16.83
C PHE A 239 1.70 -7.88 -17.22
N ASN A 240 0.73 -8.50 -16.54
CA ASN A 240 -0.68 -8.15 -16.65
C ASN A 240 -1.10 -7.17 -15.53
N PRO A 241 -1.32 -5.87 -15.81
CA PRO A 241 -1.67 -4.88 -14.80
C PRO A 241 -3.08 -5.06 -14.19
N PHE A 242 -3.92 -5.90 -14.82
CA PHE A 242 -5.28 -6.18 -14.36
C PHE A 242 -5.36 -7.39 -13.41
N ALA A 243 -4.29 -8.16 -13.28
CA ALA A 243 -4.21 -9.22 -12.29
C ALA A 243 -3.90 -8.62 -10.88
N PRO A 244 -4.45 -9.20 -9.80
CA PRO A 244 -4.10 -8.83 -8.43
C PRO A 244 -2.57 -8.84 -8.25
N THR A 245 -1.99 -7.67 -7.98
CA THR A 245 -0.53 -7.50 -7.90
C THR A 245 -0.11 -7.03 -6.50
N ILE A 246 0.83 -7.73 -5.88
CA ILE A 246 1.55 -7.22 -4.70
C ILE A 246 2.90 -6.65 -5.13
N VAL A 247 3.05 -5.33 -5.02
CA VAL A 247 4.31 -4.62 -5.30
C VAL A 247 5.07 -4.44 -3.98
N ILE A 248 6.31 -4.91 -3.92
CA ILE A 248 7.11 -5.01 -2.70
C ILE A 248 8.36 -4.12 -2.82
N SER A 249 8.58 -3.28 -1.81
CA SER A 249 9.80 -2.48 -1.64
C SER A 249 10.43 -2.79 -0.28
N GLU A 250 11.54 -3.51 -0.26
CA GLU A 250 12.21 -3.94 0.97
C GLU A 250 13.55 -3.21 1.16
N LEU A 251 13.53 -2.06 1.84
CA LEU A 251 14.65 -1.12 1.95
C LEU A 251 15.14 -0.63 0.58
N VAL A 252 14.25 -0.07 -0.22
CA VAL A 252 14.61 0.39 -1.57
C VAL A 252 14.31 1.86 -1.73
N ILE A 253 13.12 2.29 -1.31
CA ILE A 253 12.71 3.70 -1.42
C ILE A 253 13.66 4.62 -0.66
N ALA A 254 14.22 4.15 0.45
CA ALA A 254 15.17 4.94 1.23
C ALA A 254 16.42 5.37 0.45
N TYR A 255 16.72 4.77 -0.71
CA TYR A 255 17.88 5.12 -1.54
C TYR A 255 17.54 6.01 -2.75
N LEU A 256 16.26 6.30 -2.99
CA LEU A 256 15.81 7.01 -4.20
C LEU A 256 15.80 8.53 -4.05
N GLY A 257 15.87 9.05 -2.82
CA GLY A 257 15.80 10.48 -2.52
C GLY A 257 14.60 11.16 -3.21
N GLN A 258 14.87 12.18 -4.02
CA GLN A 258 13.86 12.95 -4.74
C GLN A 258 13.01 12.15 -5.75
N HIS A 259 13.48 10.98 -6.20
CA HIS A 259 12.77 10.14 -7.18
C HIS A 259 11.63 9.33 -6.55
N THR A 260 11.58 9.26 -5.21
CA THR A 260 10.58 8.51 -4.44
C THR A 260 9.14 8.82 -4.87
N GLU A 261 8.75 10.10 -4.94
CA GLU A 261 7.36 10.46 -5.27
C GLU A 261 7.00 10.11 -6.73
N LYS A 262 7.97 10.16 -7.65
CA LYS A 262 7.77 9.77 -9.06
C LYS A 262 7.51 8.27 -9.16
N LEU A 263 8.32 7.46 -8.50
CA LEU A 263 8.15 6.00 -8.47
C LEU A 263 6.84 5.59 -7.79
N LEU A 264 6.51 6.18 -6.62
CA LEU A 264 5.27 5.86 -5.91
C LEU A 264 4.01 6.20 -6.74
N LYS A 265 4.04 7.27 -7.54
CA LYS A 265 2.96 7.58 -8.50
C LYS A 265 2.86 6.54 -9.60
N TYR A 266 4.00 6.12 -10.17
CA TYR A 266 4.01 5.05 -11.17
C TYR A 266 3.45 3.74 -10.62
N ILE A 267 3.82 3.37 -9.38
CA ILE A 267 3.30 2.17 -8.73
C ILE A 267 1.77 2.25 -8.59
N SER A 268 1.24 3.36 -8.07
CA SER A 268 -0.21 3.49 -7.86
C SER A 268 -0.99 3.56 -9.17
N SER A 269 -0.46 4.24 -10.20
CA SER A 269 -1.16 4.46 -11.47
C SER A 269 -1.05 3.31 -12.46
N SER A 270 -0.01 2.48 -12.35
CA SER A 270 0.37 1.53 -13.40
C SER A 270 0.47 0.09 -12.91
N LEU A 271 1.01 -0.12 -11.71
CA LEU A 271 1.26 -1.47 -11.16
C LEU A 271 0.14 -1.93 -10.22
N CYS A 272 -0.48 -0.99 -9.51
CA CYS A 272 -1.58 -1.22 -8.59
C CYS A 272 -2.92 -0.74 -9.15
N ILE A 273 -3.20 -1.00 -10.44
CA ILE A 273 -4.48 -0.61 -11.07
C ILE A 273 -5.62 -1.52 -10.61
N CYS A 274 -5.36 -2.83 -10.51
CA CYS A 274 -6.36 -3.80 -10.07
C CYS A 274 -6.87 -3.49 -8.65
N ASP A 275 -8.14 -3.76 -8.39
CA ASP A 275 -8.83 -3.43 -7.14
C ASP A 275 -8.27 -4.23 -5.96
N GLU A 276 -7.73 -5.42 -6.25
CA GLU A 276 -7.05 -6.31 -5.31
C GLU A 276 -5.54 -6.10 -5.25
N SER A 277 -4.97 -5.14 -5.97
CA SER A 277 -3.53 -4.85 -5.90
C SER A 277 -3.16 -4.05 -4.66
N MET A 278 -1.94 -4.28 -4.17
CA MET A 278 -1.40 -3.57 -3.02
C MET A 278 0.09 -3.30 -3.14
N PHE A 279 0.51 -2.18 -2.59
CA PHE A 279 1.90 -1.84 -2.34
C PHE A 279 2.26 -2.17 -0.89
N LEU A 280 3.32 -2.95 -0.70
CA LEU A 280 3.90 -3.35 0.58
C LEU A 280 5.33 -2.82 0.65
N ALA A 281 5.68 -2.08 1.70
CA ALA A 281 7.06 -1.67 1.89
C ALA A 281 7.56 -1.86 3.31
N TYR A 282 8.80 -2.32 3.44
CA TYR A 282 9.56 -2.33 4.68
C TYR A 282 10.63 -1.25 4.56
N GLU A 283 10.45 -0.12 5.25
CA GLU A 283 11.30 1.06 5.05
C GLU A 283 11.68 1.69 6.39
N PRO A 284 12.85 2.35 6.47
CA PRO A 284 13.22 3.14 7.64
C PRO A 284 12.30 4.36 7.75
N VAL A 285 11.80 4.62 8.96
CA VAL A 285 10.98 5.78 9.29
C VAL A 285 11.57 6.44 10.51
N ILE A 286 11.75 7.76 10.47
CA ILE A 286 12.20 8.48 11.65
C ILE A 286 11.09 8.37 12.71
N PRO A 287 11.38 7.88 13.92
CA PRO A 287 10.37 7.79 14.95
C PRO A 287 9.78 9.19 15.21
N SER A 288 8.47 9.28 15.36
CA SER A 288 7.85 10.57 15.70
C SER A 288 8.21 10.95 17.13
N SER A 289 8.68 12.18 17.36
CA SER A 289 8.77 12.74 18.72
C SER A 289 7.38 13.06 19.26
N GLY A 290 6.63 12.03 19.67
CA GLY A 290 5.39 12.23 20.41
C GLY A 290 5.65 13.05 21.67
N LYS A 291 4.83 14.08 21.92
CA LYS A 291 4.98 14.97 23.09
C LYS A 291 4.64 14.30 24.43
N THR A 292 4.05 13.11 24.41
CA THR A 292 3.71 12.37 25.61
C THR A 292 4.91 11.60 26.13
N VAL A 293 5.52 12.17 27.18
CA VAL A 293 6.34 11.52 28.20
C VAL A 293 7.80 11.22 27.80
N SER A 294 8.70 11.48 28.74
CA SER A 294 10.17 11.43 28.75
C SER A 294 10.88 10.16 28.20
N GLN A 295 10.17 9.23 27.56
CA GLN A 295 10.73 8.02 26.94
C GLN A 295 11.15 8.20 25.47
N ASN A 296 10.79 9.32 24.83
CA ASN A 296 11.10 9.57 23.40
C ASN A 296 12.49 10.20 23.13
N SER A 297 13.37 10.40 24.12
CA SER A 297 14.76 10.82 23.85
C SER A 297 15.63 9.66 23.38
N ASN A 298 15.50 8.48 23.97
CA ASN A 298 16.45 7.38 23.77
C ASN A 298 16.20 6.65 22.44
N VAL A 299 14.94 6.40 22.08
CA VAL A 299 14.60 5.81 20.76
C VAL A 299 15.01 6.75 19.64
N MET A 300 14.79 8.06 19.81
CA MET A 300 15.19 9.07 18.82
C MET A 300 16.70 9.21 18.73
N ALA A 301 17.41 9.21 19.86
CA ALA A 301 18.86 9.24 19.88
C ALA A 301 19.43 7.99 19.21
N TYR A 302 18.89 6.81 19.53
CA TYR A 302 19.25 5.54 18.90
C TYR A 302 19.00 5.58 17.39
N ALA A 303 17.81 5.99 16.94
CA ALA A 303 17.49 6.07 15.51
C ALA A 303 18.40 7.05 14.77
N LYS A 304 18.68 8.23 15.35
CA LYS A 304 19.57 9.22 14.77
C LYS A 304 21.00 8.70 14.64
N ASP A 305 21.51 8.04 15.68
CA ASP A 305 22.84 7.43 15.68
C ASP A 305 22.91 6.27 14.68
N TYR A 306 21.94 5.35 14.73
CA TYR A 306 21.83 4.21 13.82
C TYR A 306 21.80 4.62 12.34
N PHE A 307 20.92 5.56 11.98
CA PHE A 307 20.86 6.07 10.61
C PHE A 307 22.12 6.86 10.24
N GLY A 308 22.70 7.64 11.16
CA GLY A 308 23.95 8.36 10.94
C GLY A 308 25.14 7.44 10.66
N GLN A 309 25.24 6.32 11.38
CA GLN A 309 26.24 5.28 11.15
C GLN A 309 26.03 4.61 9.79
N PHE A 310 24.77 4.32 9.43
CA PHE A 310 24.44 3.72 8.14
C PHE A 310 24.81 4.64 6.96
N SER A 311 24.39 5.91 7.00
CA SER A 311 24.76 6.91 6.00
C SER A 311 26.27 7.08 5.90
N SER A 312 26.98 7.06 7.04
CA SER A 312 28.45 7.14 7.05
C SER A 312 29.10 5.92 6.38
N LYS A 313 28.55 4.71 6.55
CA LYS A 313 29.06 3.49 5.91
C LYS A 313 28.91 3.56 4.39
N LEU A 314 27.76 4.03 3.89
CA LEU A 314 27.51 4.22 2.45
C LEU A 314 28.51 5.22 1.85
N ASN A 315 28.68 6.39 2.48
CA ASN A 315 29.58 7.44 1.99
C ASN A 315 31.05 7.00 1.94
N ARG A 316 31.52 6.17 2.90
CA ARG A 316 32.88 5.62 2.85
C ARG A 316 33.10 4.70 1.65
N GLY A 317 32.10 3.89 1.30
CA GLY A 317 32.17 2.98 0.16
C GLY A 317 32.36 3.70 -1.19
N GLU A 318 31.96 4.97 -1.31
CA GLU A 318 32.19 5.79 -2.52
C GLU A 318 33.60 6.35 -2.59
N ALA A 319 34.16 6.79 -1.45
CA ALA A 319 35.48 7.42 -1.40
C ALA A 319 36.60 6.48 -1.86
N ASP A 320 36.46 5.18 -1.59
CA ASP A 320 37.45 4.16 -1.93
C ASP A 320 37.54 3.86 -3.45
N HIS A 321 36.57 4.32 -4.25
CA HIS A 321 36.51 4.01 -5.69
C HIS A 321 37.10 5.08 -6.62
N GLY A 322 37.64 6.19 -6.10
CA GLY A 322 38.43 7.16 -6.88
C GLY A 322 37.68 7.88 -8.01
N THR A 323 36.39 7.64 -8.17
CA THR A 323 35.55 8.21 -9.23
C THR A 323 35.27 9.69 -8.92
N GLN A 324 35.50 10.56 -9.90
CA GLN A 324 35.30 12.00 -9.78
C GLN A 324 33.91 12.36 -9.25
N LYS A 325 33.88 13.34 -8.33
CA LYS A 325 32.75 13.92 -7.57
C LYS A 325 31.61 14.55 -8.42
N ASN A 326 31.17 13.93 -9.50
CA ASN A 326 30.05 14.44 -10.29
C ASN A 326 28.69 13.97 -9.71
N SER A 327 28.32 14.65 -8.62
CA SER A 327 26.96 15.14 -8.29
C SER A 327 25.76 14.21 -8.05
N SER A 328 25.82 12.89 -8.26
CA SER A 328 24.71 12.01 -7.85
C SER A 328 24.94 11.44 -6.44
N GLN A 329 24.87 12.32 -5.44
CA GLN A 329 25.01 11.95 -4.03
C GLN A 329 23.99 10.85 -3.68
N MET A 330 24.46 9.62 -3.42
CA MET A 330 23.58 8.55 -2.95
C MET A 330 22.97 8.99 -1.62
N CYS A 331 21.64 9.06 -1.60
CA CYS A 331 20.91 9.64 -0.48
C CYS A 331 20.20 8.52 0.26
N PHE A 332 20.72 8.14 1.43
CA PHE A 332 19.91 7.38 2.39
C PHE A 332 18.99 8.35 3.10
N GLU A 333 17.72 8.34 2.72
CA GLU A 333 16.67 9.16 3.29
C GLU A 333 15.50 8.28 3.73
N PRO A 334 15.19 8.21 5.03
CA PRO A 334 13.97 7.59 5.50
C PRO A 334 12.75 8.08 4.72
N ILE A 335 11.87 7.16 4.31
CA ILE A 335 10.71 7.48 3.45
C ILE A 335 9.82 8.58 4.06
N GLY A 336 9.82 8.72 5.38
CA GLY A 336 9.17 9.84 6.06
C GLY A 336 9.73 10.12 7.45
N LYS A 337 9.35 11.30 7.95
CA LYS A 337 9.73 11.81 9.28
C LYS A 337 8.87 11.26 10.43
N SER A 338 7.80 10.55 10.07
CA SER A 338 6.85 9.89 10.97
C SER A 338 5.96 8.97 10.13
N THR A 339 5.23 8.05 10.76
CA THR A 339 4.27 7.17 10.07
C THR A 339 3.23 7.96 9.28
N ARG A 340 2.66 8.99 9.90
CA ARG A 340 1.69 9.90 9.28
C ARG A 340 2.25 10.67 8.09
N HIS A 341 3.53 11.09 8.14
CA HIS A 341 4.16 11.73 6.99
C HIS A 341 4.22 10.75 5.80
N VAL A 342 4.53 9.48 6.06
CA VAL A 342 4.52 8.43 5.02
C VAL A 342 3.13 8.22 4.44
N GLU A 343 2.10 8.10 5.29
CA GLU A 343 0.71 7.94 4.83
C GLU A 343 0.28 9.11 3.94
N ASN A 344 0.53 10.35 4.36
CA ASN A 344 0.24 11.54 3.57
C ASN A 344 1.02 11.59 2.25
N LYS A 345 2.27 11.10 2.25
CA LYS A 345 3.08 11.00 1.03
C LYS A 345 2.46 10.01 0.05
N LEU A 346 2.05 8.83 0.50
CA LEU A 346 1.39 7.82 -0.35
C LEU A 346 0.08 8.33 -0.92
N ARG A 347 -0.75 9.03 -0.12
CA ARG A 347 -1.98 9.64 -0.62
C ARG A 347 -1.73 10.73 -1.67
N ARG A 348 -0.67 11.53 -1.53
CA ARG A 348 -0.23 12.48 -2.58
C ARG A 348 0.27 11.77 -3.84
N CYS A 349 0.70 10.52 -3.70
CA CYS A 349 1.09 9.65 -4.80
C CYS A 349 -0.09 8.79 -5.30
N GLN A 350 -1.34 9.24 -5.11
CA GLN A 350 -2.55 8.63 -5.67
C GLN A 350 -2.89 7.22 -5.14
N PHE A 351 -2.31 6.81 -4.01
CA PHE A 351 -2.88 5.71 -3.23
C PHE A 351 -4.14 6.20 -2.50
N ASP A 352 -5.24 6.24 -3.23
CA ASP A 352 -6.54 6.73 -2.73
C ASP A 352 -7.35 5.65 -1.99
N GLY A 353 -6.86 4.40 -1.99
CA GLY A 353 -7.41 3.32 -1.19
C GLY A 353 -7.05 3.38 0.28
N PHE A 354 -6.84 2.20 0.86
CA PHE A 354 -6.31 2.07 2.21
C PHE A 354 -4.83 2.44 2.23
N VAL A 355 -4.39 3.18 3.25
CA VAL A 355 -2.98 3.51 3.49
C VAL A 355 -2.72 3.42 4.99
N ASP A 356 -1.72 2.65 5.39
CA ASP A 356 -1.24 2.54 6.77
C ASP A 356 0.29 2.47 6.80
N CYS A 357 0.88 3.14 7.77
CA CYS A 357 2.28 3.00 8.10
C CYS A 357 2.39 2.59 9.57
N SER A 358 2.61 1.30 9.81
CA SER A 358 2.72 0.74 11.15
C SER A 358 4.18 0.53 11.53
N GLN A 359 4.55 0.96 12.73
CA GLN A 359 5.86 0.65 13.31
C GLN A 359 6.09 -0.86 13.33
N MET A 360 7.29 -1.31 12.97
CA MET A 360 7.58 -2.73 12.84
C MET A 360 7.45 -3.46 14.19
N SER A 361 7.76 -2.78 15.30
CA SER A 361 7.55 -3.30 16.67
C SER A 361 6.09 -3.67 16.97
N LYS A 362 5.12 -2.99 16.36
CA LYS A 362 3.68 -3.28 16.47
C LYS A 362 3.30 -4.46 15.60
N ALA A 363 3.72 -4.46 14.33
CA ALA A 363 3.43 -5.53 13.38
C ALA A 363 4.03 -6.87 13.82
N ALA A 364 5.26 -6.85 14.34
CA ALA A 364 6.00 -8.02 14.83
C ALA A 364 5.19 -8.90 15.81
N ARG A 365 4.35 -8.29 16.66
CA ARG A 365 3.55 -8.98 17.69
C ARG A 365 2.56 -10.00 17.13
N TYR A 366 2.20 -9.88 15.85
CA TYR A 366 1.26 -10.77 15.18
C TYR A 366 1.91 -12.02 14.59
N PHE A 367 3.24 -12.09 14.59
CA PHE A 367 3.98 -13.23 14.07
C PHE A 367 4.49 -14.11 15.22
N GLU A 368 4.44 -15.43 15.01
CA GLU A 368 4.90 -16.40 16.01
C GLU A 368 6.35 -16.22 16.40
N ILE A 369 7.20 -15.79 15.47
CA ILE A 369 8.62 -15.60 15.71
C ILE A 369 8.91 -14.58 16.82
N SER A 370 8.03 -13.59 17.02
CA SER A 370 8.17 -12.62 18.12
C SER A 370 7.66 -13.13 19.46
N ARG A 371 6.97 -14.27 19.48
CA ARG A 371 6.44 -14.93 20.69
C ARG A 371 7.29 -16.11 21.16
N ARG A 372 8.12 -16.68 20.27
CA ARG A 372 9.04 -17.77 20.59
C ARG A 372 10.29 -17.21 21.27
N SER A 373 10.85 -17.97 22.19
CA SER A 373 12.20 -17.69 22.70
C SER A 373 13.19 -17.71 21.54
N PRO A 374 14.12 -16.75 21.46
CA PRO A 374 15.16 -16.78 20.44
C PRO A 374 15.96 -18.09 20.56
N PRO A 375 16.35 -18.69 19.43
CA PRO A 375 17.07 -19.97 19.40
C PRO A 375 18.52 -19.84 19.91
N GLU A 376 18.99 -18.62 20.12
CA GLU A 376 20.31 -18.31 20.67
C GLU A 376 20.19 -17.44 21.94
N LEU A 377 21.26 -17.40 22.75
CA LEU A 377 21.32 -16.55 23.93
C LEU A 377 21.12 -15.08 23.51
N PHE A 378 20.09 -14.44 24.08
CA PHE A 378 19.69 -13.10 23.69
C PHE A 378 19.24 -12.27 24.89
N ASP A 379 20.04 -11.27 25.25
CA ASP A 379 19.81 -10.33 26.35
C ASP A 379 19.49 -8.90 25.86
N GLU A 380 19.57 -8.65 24.55
CA GLU A 380 19.41 -7.32 23.94
C GLU A 380 17.96 -6.97 23.56
N GLN A 381 16.96 -7.42 24.34
CA GLN A 381 15.53 -7.27 24.01
C GLN A 381 15.12 -5.79 23.83
N ILE A 382 15.69 -4.89 24.64
CA ILE A 382 15.43 -3.44 24.54
C ILE A 382 16.05 -2.87 23.26
N ALA A 383 17.26 -3.29 22.90
CA ALA A 383 17.90 -2.86 21.65
C ALA A 383 17.12 -3.36 20.43
N LEU A 384 16.56 -4.58 20.48
CA LEU A 384 15.67 -5.08 19.44
C LEU A 384 14.41 -4.24 19.33
N GLN A 385 13.79 -3.85 20.44
CA GLN A 385 12.66 -2.93 20.39
C GLN A 385 13.07 -1.61 19.73
N PHE A 386 14.18 -0.98 20.13
CA PHE A 386 14.63 0.28 19.50
C PHE A 386 14.93 0.11 18.00
N HIS A 387 15.57 -0.98 17.62
CA HIS A 387 15.81 -1.34 16.23
C HIS A 387 14.50 -1.45 15.43
N LEU A 388 13.51 -2.18 15.94
CA LEU A 388 12.20 -2.32 15.30
C LEU A 388 11.37 -1.02 15.28
N HIS A 389 11.67 -0.04 16.13
CA HIS A 389 11.05 1.30 16.05
C HIS A 389 11.70 2.21 15.00
N CYS A 390 12.82 1.79 14.41
CA CYS A 390 13.46 2.51 13.30
C CYS A 390 12.86 2.12 11.94
N TYR A 391 12.04 1.07 11.89
CA TYR A 391 11.44 0.55 10.67
C TYR A 391 9.93 0.55 10.76
N SER A 392 9.29 0.72 9.61
CA SER A 392 7.84 0.57 9.47
C SER A 392 7.51 -0.42 8.37
N ILE A 393 6.39 -1.11 8.57
CA ILE A 393 5.68 -1.77 7.49
C ILE A 393 4.62 -0.80 6.94
N ILE A 394 4.62 -0.64 5.64
CA ILE A 394 3.81 0.33 4.91
C ILE A 394 2.92 -0.45 3.96
N ILE A 395 1.64 -0.15 3.99
CA ILE A 395 0.66 -0.78 3.13
C ILE A 395 -0.13 0.34 2.45
N ALA A 396 -0.26 0.26 1.14
CA ALA A 396 -1.12 1.14 0.37
C ALA A 396 -1.86 0.35 -0.70
N THR A 397 -3.13 0.63 -0.92
CA THR A 397 -3.95 -0.09 -1.91
C THR A 397 -4.54 0.86 -2.93
N SER A 398 -4.99 0.29 -4.04
CA SER A 398 -5.82 0.99 -5.01
C SER A 398 -7.20 1.35 -4.42
N ASN A 399 -7.92 2.23 -5.12
CA ASN A 399 -9.13 2.90 -4.65
C ASN A 399 -10.25 1.96 -4.15
N LYS A 400 -10.31 0.71 -4.61
CA LYS A 400 -11.45 -0.19 -4.40
C LYS A 400 -11.12 -1.44 -3.58
N PHE A 401 -9.94 -1.47 -2.93
CA PHE A 401 -9.55 -2.63 -2.14
C PHE A 401 -10.49 -2.89 -0.95
N ASN A 402 -10.95 -4.13 -0.82
CA ASN A 402 -11.80 -4.57 0.29
C ASN A 402 -11.01 -4.64 1.62
N ILE A 403 -11.36 -3.80 2.60
CA ILE A 403 -10.64 -3.71 3.88
C ILE A 403 -10.71 -4.99 4.72
N ARG A 404 -11.78 -5.79 4.65
CA ARG A 404 -11.78 -7.08 5.36
C ARG A 404 -10.76 -8.03 4.79
N ALA A 405 -10.71 -8.07 3.47
CA ALA A 405 -9.70 -8.84 2.76
C ALA A 405 -8.29 -8.29 3.05
N LEU A 406 -8.18 -7.02 3.44
CA LEU A 406 -6.92 -6.47 3.90
C LEU A 406 -6.56 -6.98 5.28
N ASN A 407 -7.49 -7.07 6.24
CA ASN A 407 -7.17 -7.56 7.59
C ASN A 407 -6.77 -9.04 7.60
N SER A 408 -7.32 -9.85 6.69
CA SER A 408 -6.88 -11.25 6.55
C SER A 408 -5.41 -11.32 6.13
N ILE A 409 -4.99 -10.39 5.25
CA ILE A 409 -3.59 -10.22 4.87
C ILE A 409 -2.82 -9.63 6.07
N CYS A 410 -3.19 -8.44 6.55
CA CYS A 410 -2.50 -7.59 7.51
C CYS A 410 -3.22 -7.51 8.89
N PRO A 411 -3.00 -8.48 9.79
CA PRO A 411 -3.79 -8.60 11.02
C PRO A 411 -3.50 -7.51 12.07
N TRP A 412 -2.41 -6.75 11.95
CA TRP A 412 -2.10 -5.63 12.87
C TRP A 412 -2.88 -4.36 12.57
N ILE A 413 -3.56 -4.31 11.42
CA ILE A 413 -4.43 -3.21 11.07
C ILE A 413 -5.69 -3.33 11.91
N VAL A 414 -5.87 -2.37 12.82
CA VAL A 414 -7.10 -2.24 13.58
C VAL A 414 -8.12 -1.56 12.66
N THR A 415 -9.16 -2.29 12.26
CA THR A 415 -10.22 -1.83 11.35
C THR A 415 -10.77 -0.45 11.66
N ASN A 416 -10.91 -0.09 12.95
CA ASN A 416 -11.44 1.21 13.32
C ASN A 416 -10.52 2.38 12.92
N HIS A 417 -9.20 2.21 13.01
CA HIS A 417 -8.23 3.20 12.50
C HIS A 417 -8.14 3.16 10.98
N ALA A 418 -8.27 1.97 10.39
CA ALA A 418 -8.34 1.80 8.95
C ALA A 418 -9.51 2.58 8.34
N ILE A 419 -10.69 2.48 8.95
CA ILE A 419 -11.90 3.13 8.50
C ILE A 419 -11.77 4.65 8.50
N ARG A 420 -11.03 5.20 9.47
CA ARG A 420 -10.76 6.63 9.54
C ARG A 420 -10.17 7.18 8.24
N GLY A 421 -9.27 6.40 7.61
CA GLY A 421 -8.60 6.75 6.34
C GLY A 421 -9.42 6.46 5.09
N ILE A 422 -10.50 5.69 5.20
CA ILE A 422 -11.39 5.42 4.08
C ILE A 422 -12.24 6.67 3.85
N GLY A 423 -12.16 7.25 2.66
CA GLY A 423 -12.87 8.48 2.30
C GLY A 423 -12.02 9.75 2.37
N TYR A 424 -10.77 9.67 2.85
CA TYR A 424 -9.78 10.68 2.53
C TYR A 424 -9.20 10.38 1.14
N PHE A 425 -9.59 11.13 0.12
CA PHE A 425 -8.94 11.08 -1.19
C PHE A 425 -8.36 12.43 -1.58
N SER A 426 -7.22 12.37 -2.25
CA SER A 426 -6.35 13.51 -2.54
C SER A 426 -7.07 14.58 -3.37
N SER A 427 -7.63 14.16 -4.50
CA SER A 427 -8.44 14.95 -5.41
C SER A 427 -8.87 14.07 -6.59
N ARG A 428 -10.11 14.19 -7.03
CA ARG A 428 -10.61 13.63 -8.29
C ARG A 428 -10.96 14.76 -9.23
N GLU A 429 -10.24 14.88 -10.34
CA GLU A 429 -10.55 15.84 -11.40
C GLU A 429 -11.77 15.39 -12.19
N ILE A 430 -12.66 16.33 -12.48
CA ILE A 430 -13.92 16.11 -13.18
C ILE A 430 -14.04 17.18 -14.23
N LYS A 431 -13.91 16.77 -15.50
CA LYS A 431 -14.06 17.65 -16.66
C LYS A 431 -15.49 17.56 -17.17
N ARG A 432 -16.18 18.69 -17.28
CA ARG A 432 -17.55 18.76 -17.80
C ARG A 432 -17.78 20.04 -18.56
N GLU A 433 -18.19 19.94 -19.83
CA GLU A 433 -18.64 21.10 -20.63
C GLU A 433 -17.61 22.25 -20.67
N GLY A 434 -16.31 21.94 -20.63
CA GLY A 434 -15.22 22.92 -20.61
C GLY A 434 -14.83 23.44 -19.22
N GLU A 435 -15.56 23.07 -18.17
CA GLU A 435 -15.22 23.37 -16.77
C GLU A 435 -14.44 22.22 -16.14
N THR A 436 -13.37 22.56 -15.41
CA THR A 436 -12.61 21.61 -14.59
C THR A 436 -12.95 21.80 -13.13
N MET A 437 -13.53 20.77 -12.53
CA MET A 437 -13.86 20.73 -11.11
C MET A 437 -13.01 19.67 -10.41
N ILE A 438 -12.75 19.87 -9.13
CA ILE A 438 -12.09 18.87 -8.30
C ILE A 438 -13.00 18.50 -7.13
N LEU A 439 -13.33 17.22 -7.03
CA LEU A 439 -13.88 16.65 -5.80
C LEU A 439 -12.72 16.27 -4.88
N THR A 440 -12.75 16.68 -3.61
CA THR A 440 -11.67 16.40 -2.64
C THR A 440 -12.21 16.36 -1.22
N SER A 441 -11.49 15.72 -0.30
CA SER A 441 -11.73 15.87 1.13
C SER A 441 -11.44 17.30 1.57
N ILE A 442 -12.23 17.82 2.53
CA ILE A 442 -12.02 19.19 3.02
C ILE A 442 -10.64 19.37 3.65
N LYS A 443 -9.97 20.46 3.26
CA LYS A 443 -8.66 20.92 3.75
C LYS A 443 -8.84 22.15 4.62
N LYS A 444 -7.88 22.42 5.50
CA LYS A 444 -7.94 23.56 6.43
C LYS A 444 -8.26 24.90 5.73
N LYS A 445 -7.64 25.12 4.56
CA LYS A 445 -7.84 26.36 3.77
C LYS A 445 -9.27 26.55 3.25
N TYR A 446 -10.08 25.50 3.20
CA TYR A 446 -11.46 25.56 2.69
C TYR A 446 -12.52 25.67 3.80
N GLU A 447 -12.14 25.55 5.07
CA GLU A 447 -13.11 25.48 6.17
C GLU A 447 -13.98 26.72 6.29
N GLU A 448 -13.39 27.91 6.14
CA GLU A 448 -14.15 29.16 6.26
C GLU A 448 -15.11 29.36 5.09
N GLU A 449 -14.70 29.01 3.87
CA GLU A 449 -15.59 29.08 2.71
C GLU A 449 -16.75 28.08 2.79
N VAL A 450 -16.50 26.86 3.29
CA VAL A 450 -17.55 25.87 3.59
C VAL A 450 -18.55 26.39 4.63
N ARG A 451 -18.07 27.06 5.67
CA ARG A 451 -18.92 27.66 6.71
C ARG A 451 -19.80 28.77 6.14
N ASN A 452 -19.25 29.63 5.30
CA ASN A 452 -19.98 30.70 4.63
C ASN A 452 -21.01 30.13 3.65
N LEU A 453 -20.61 29.16 2.81
CA LEU A 453 -21.52 28.48 1.88
C LEU A 453 -22.71 27.83 2.62
N PHE A 454 -22.43 27.14 3.72
CA PHE A 454 -23.48 26.52 4.52
C PHE A 454 -24.41 27.58 5.13
N LYS A 455 -23.87 28.67 5.67
CA LYS A 455 -24.69 29.77 6.22
C LYS A 455 -25.57 30.41 5.15
N ASP A 456 -25.00 30.77 4.01
CA ASP A 456 -25.66 31.51 2.94
C ASP A 456 -26.79 30.71 2.29
N THR A 457 -26.64 29.38 2.25
CA THR A 457 -27.68 28.46 1.75
C THR A 457 -29.02 28.59 2.48
N TYR A 458 -29.01 29.02 3.75
CA TYR A 458 -30.22 29.12 4.58
C TYR A 458 -30.60 30.56 4.96
N THR A 459 -29.81 31.57 4.59
CA THR A 459 -30.02 32.96 5.03
C THR A 459 -31.42 33.47 4.68
N SER A 460 -31.94 33.15 3.49
CA SER A 460 -33.27 33.56 3.04
C SER A 460 -34.42 32.95 3.86
N LEU A 461 -34.16 31.92 4.67
CA LEU A 461 -35.17 31.24 5.49
C LEU A 461 -35.20 31.72 6.94
N PHE A 462 -34.28 32.60 7.34
CA PHE A 462 -34.11 32.97 8.75
C PHE A 462 -35.28 33.76 9.34
N ASP A 463 -35.93 34.58 8.52
CA ASP A 463 -37.03 35.44 8.96
C ASP A 463 -38.32 34.63 9.11
N ASP A 464 -38.61 33.75 8.14
CA ASP A 464 -39.79 32.88 8.15
C ASP A 464 -39.66 31.71 9.15
N TYR A 465 -38.44 31.22 9.36
CA TYR A 465 -38.17 30.03 10.19
C TYR A 465 -37.00 30.28 11.17
N PRO A 466 -37.25 30.92 12.33
CA PRO A 466 -36.22 31.17 13.34
C PRO A 466 -35.51 29.90 13.85
N SER A 467 -36.17 28.73 13.77
CA SER A 467 -35.58 27.42 14.08
C SER A 467 -34.43 27.06 13.13
N VAL A 468 -34.53 27.40 11.84
CA VAL A 468 -33.46 27.21 10.85
C VAL A 468 -32.23 28.04 11.22
N ARG A 469 -32.44 29.31 11.62
CA ARG A 469 -31.34 30.17 12.10
C ARG A 469 -30.62 29.57 13.32
N LYS A 470 -31.36 28.99 14.26
CA LYS A 470 -30.79 28.29 15.42
C LYS A 470 -30.01 27.03 15.00
N LEU A 471 -30.54 26.23 14.07
CA LEU A 471 -29.88 25.05 13.52
C LEU A 471 -28.54 25.41 12.87
N VAL A 472 -28.53 26.43 12.02
CA VAL A 472 -27.30 26.89 11.35
C VAL A 472 -26.28 27.39 12.36
N LYS A 473 -26.69 28.19 13.35
CA LYS A 473 -25.80 28.64 14.43
C LYS A 473 -25.23 27.48 15.23
N SER A 474 -26.03 26.44 15.49
CA SER A 474 -25.58 25.23 16.19
C SER A 474 -24.52 24.50 15.36
N ALA A 475 -24.82 24.20 14.09
CA ALA A 475 -23.90 23.53 13.18
C ALA A 475 -22.56 24.26 13.02
N LEU A 476 -22.58 25.60 12.93
CA LEU A 476 -21.36 26.41 12.85
C LEU A 476 -20.54 26.42 14.15
N LYS A 477 -21.16 26.12 15.30
CA LYS A 477 -20.50 26.03 16.60
C LYS A 477 -20.05 24.61 16.94
N SER A 478 -20.71 23.59 16.40
CA SER A 478 -20.36 22.18 16.57
C SER A 478 -19.67 21.63 15.32
N ASP A 479 -20.44 21.12 14.37
CA ASP A 479 -20.00 20.19 13.33
C ASP A 479 -19.06 20.84 12.32
N LEU A 480 -19.29 22.12 12.03
CA LEU A 480 -18.49 22.93 11.13
C LEU A 480 -17.53 23.85 11.90
N SER A 481 -17.37 23.69 13.21
CA SER A 481 -16.46 24.51 13.99
C SER A 481 -15.01 24.31 13.54
N THR A 482 -14.36 25.42 13.18
CA THR A 482 -12.91 25.52 12.97
C THR A 482 -12.16 25.57 14.31
N LYS A 483 -12.89 25.87 15.38
CA LYS A 483 -12.39 25.80 16.75
C LYS A 483 -12.53 24.37 17.25
N GLY A 484 -11.43 23.68 17.26
CA GLY A 484 -11.21 22.50 18.06
C GLY A 484 -9.75 22.55 18.46
N GLN A 485 -9.42 22.11 19.67
CA GLN A 485 -8.09 21.54 19.81
C GLN A 485 -8.09 20.41 18.78
N ALA A 486 -7.27 20.52 17.73
CA ALA A 486 -6.62 19.33 17.22
C ALA A 486 -6.01 18.75 18.49
N SER A 487 -6.71 17.79 19.10
CA SER A 487 -6.48 17.38 20.49
C SER A 487 -4.98 17.28 20.62
N SER A 488 -4.38 18.09 21.49
CA SER A 488 -2.92 18.26 21.52
C SER A 488 -2.19 16.93 21.77
N ASP A 489 -2.96 15.91 22.16
CA ASP A 489 -2.55 14.53 22.40
C ASP A 489 -2.75 13.56 21.22
N ARG A 490 -3.42 13.96 20.12
CA ARG A 490 -3.56 13.09 18.93
C ARG A 490 -2.64 13.58 17.82
N ASN A 491 -1.46 12.97 17.75
CA ASN A 491 -0.67 12.88 16.51
C ASN A 491 -1.44 12.19 15.35
N ASP A 492 -2.66 11.70 15.60
CA ASP A 492 -3.48 10.80 14.77
C ASP A 492 -4.55 11.50 13.90
N CYS A 493 -4.56 12.83 13.77
CA CYS A 493 -5.45 13.45 12.78
C CYS A 493 -5.06 12.97 11.36
N GLN A 494 -5.94 12.78 10.40
CA GLN A 494 -5.51 12.43 9.02
C GLN A 494 -5.57 13.64 8.08
N SER A 495 -6.42 14.62 8.39
CA SER A 495 -6.47 15.91 7.68
C SER A 495 -5.92 17.05 8.53
N ASP A 496 -5.47 18.12 7.88
CA ASP A 496 -5.21 19.42 8.51
C ASP A 496 -6.51 20.17 8.86
N SER A 497 -7.65 19.73 8.32
CA SER A 497 -8.99 20.22 8.61
C SER A 497 -9.56 19.64 9.90
N VAL A 498 -9.95 20.51 10.82
CA VAL A 498 -10.72 20.19 12.03
C VAL A 498 -12.08 19.61 11.67
N ILE A 499 -12.74 20.17 10.65
CA ILE A 499 -14.04 19.69 10.16
C ILE A 499 -13.91 18.23 9.70
N TRP A 500 -12.95 17.94 8.81
CA TRP A 500 -12.75 16.59 8.32
C TRP A 500 -12.51 15.59 9.46
N ASN A 501 -11.60 15.93 10.39
CA ASN A 501 -11.25 15.05 11.51
C ASN A 501 -12.47 14.73 12.38
N ARG A 502 -13.34 15.70 12.63
CA ARG A 502 -14.57 15.52 13.41
C ARG A 502 -15.53 14.51 12.75
N TYR A 503 -15.73 14.61 11.44
CA TYR A 503 -16.60 13.66 10.72
C TYR A 503 -15.98 12.25 10.68
N SER A 504 -14.66 12.20 10.47
CA SER A 504 -13.88 10.96 10.46
C SER A 504 -13.84 10.26 11.82
N ASP A 505 -13.72 11.00 12.92
CA ASP A 505 -13.83 10.46 14.29
C ASP A 505 -15.19 9.80 14.57
N ASN A 506 -16.23 10.18 13.82
CA ASN A 506 -17.57 9.60 13.87
C ASN A 506 -17.81 8.57 12.76
N GLY A 507 -16.74 7.96 12.23
CA GLY A 507 -16.81 6.89 11.22
C GLY A 507 -17.34 7.33 9.86
N GLY A 508 -17.29 8.61 9.54
CA GLY A 508 -17.66 9.13 8.23
C GLY A 508 -16.60 10.04 7.61
N ALA A 509 -17.00 11.03 6.82
CA ALA A 509 -16.07 11.90 6.10
C ALA A 509 -16.74 13.21 5.64
N PHE A 510 -15.94 14.15 5.13
CA PHE A 510 -16.42 15.43 4.64
C PHE A 510 -15.73 15.81 3.32
N TRP A 511 -16.53 16.08 2.30
CA TRP A 511 -16.07 16.38 0.95
C TRP A 511 -16.53 17.74 0.47
N VAL A 512 -15.74 18.28 -0.45
CA VAL A 512 -16.00 19.54 -1.14
C VAL A 512 -15.77 19.36 -2.63
N VAL A 513 -16.52 20.11 -3.42
CA VAL A 513 -16.25 20.29 -4.85
C VAL A 513 -15.72 21.71 -5.02
N ILE A 514 -14.53 21.82 -5.62
CA ILE A 514 -13.91 23.10 -5.95
C ILE A 514 -13.90 23.32 -7.46
N GLU A 515 -14.13 24.55 -7.86
CA GLU A 515 -13.80 25.06 -9.19
C GLU A 515 -12.34 25.46 -9.20
N VAL A 516 -11.61 25.06 -10.24
CA VAL A 516 -10.22 25.47 -10.45
C VAL A 516 -10.20 26.53 -11.53
N ASP A 517 -10.10 27.78 -11.11
CA ASP A 517 -9.77 28.91 -11.97
C ASP A 517 -8.25 29.18 -11.89
N GLU A 518 -7.66 29.81 -12.91
CA GLU A 518 -6.21 30.05 -13.04
C GLU A 518 -5.62 30.73 -11.80
N GLU A 519 -6.40 31.56 -11.11
CA GLU A 519 -5.95 32.32 -9.95
C GLU A 519 -6.64 31.93 -8.62
N LYS A 520 -7.80 31.26 -8.65
CA LYS A 520 -8.63 31.06 -7.45
C LYS A 520 -9.30 29.69 -7.42
N GLN A 521 -9.35 29.13 -6.21
CA GLN A 521 -10.13 27.93 -5.92
C GLN A 521 -11.39 28.33 -5.15
N HIS A 522 -12.55 27.95 -5.67
CA HIS A 522 -13.84 28.30 -5.06
C HIS A 522 -14.65 27.05 -4.74
N ILE A 523 -15.21 26.99 -3.53
CA ILE A 523 -16.06 25.87 -3.10
C ILE A 523 -17.44 26.01 -3.75
N LEU A 524 -17.76 25.10 -4.66
CA LEU A 524 -19.06 24.99 -5.34
C LEU A 524 -20.08 24.25 -4.50
N GLY A 525 -19.64 23.27 -3.70
CA GLY A 525 -20.52 22.47 -2.86
C GLY A 525 -19.77 21.69 -1.79
N CYS A 526 -20.50 21.23 -0.78
CA CYS A 526 -19.96 20.39 0.29
C CYS A 526 -20.98 19.39 0.81
N ILE A 527 -20.50 18.29 1.42
CA ILE A 527 -21.31 17.31 2.14
C ILE A 527 -20.46 16.65 3.24
N GLY A 528 -21.07 16.40 4.39
CA GLY A 528 -20.52 15.56 5.45
C GLY A 528 -21.38 14.31 5.65
N VAL A 529 -20.78 13.23 6.13
CA VAL A 529 -21.50 12.01 6.53
C VAL A 529 -20.94 11.50 7.85
N THR A 530 -21.79 11.00 8.73
CA THR A 530 -21.37 10.35 9.99
C THR A 530 -22.02 8.99 10.12
N LYS A 531 -21.28 8.01 10.64
CA LYS A 531 -21.83 6.69 10.96
C LYS A 531 -22.56 6.75 12.31
N LYS A 532 -23.74 6.12 12.38
CA LYS A 532 -24.54 6.03 13.60
C LYS A 532 -24.83 4.57 13.93
N CYS A 533 -24.64 4.20 15.20
CA CYS A 533 -25.06 2.91 15.74
C CYS A 533 -26.44 3.05 16.39
N THR A 534 -27.32 2.08 16.14
CA THR A 534 -28.77 2.15 16.37
C THR A 534 -29.23 2.08 17.84
N ASN A 535 -28.32 2.14 18.82
CA ASN A 535 -28.71 2.13 20.24
C ASN A 535 -29.65 3.29 20.64
N SER A 536 -29.76 4.35 19.82
CA SER A 536 -30.61 5.52 20.12
C SER A 536 -31.81 5.73 19.19
N VAL A 537 -32.07 4.85 18.21
CA VAL A 537 -33.15 5.10 17.22
C VAL A 537 -34.01 3.87 16.98
N VAL A 538 -34.88 3.58 17.93
CA VAL A 538 -35.97 2.58 17.81
C VAL A 538 -36.95 2.97 16.70
N ASN A 539 -37.11 4.27 16.40
CA ASN A 539 -38.19 4.77 15.55
C ASN A 539 -37.98 4.60 14.04
N LEU A 540 -36.77 4.24 13.57
CA LEU A 540 -36.51 4.10 12.14
C LEU A 540 -36.79 2.70 11.60
N GLY A 541 -37.21 1.74 12.43
CA GLY A 541 -37.37 0.34 12.01
C GLY A 541 -36.07 -0.30 11.50
N LEU A 542 -34.93 0.25 11.92
CA LEU A 542 -33.58 -0.16 11.51
C LEU A 542 -32.88 -0.98 12.61
N GLU A 543 -33.64 -1.71 13.43
CA GLU A 543 -33.11 -2.47 14.56
C GLU A 543 -31.94 -3.39 14.12
N GLY A 544 -30.77 -3.19 14.74
CA GLY A 544 -29.56 -3.97 14.45
C GLY A 544 -28.78 -3.59 13.18
N SER A 545 -29.20 -2.56 12.43
CA SER A 545 -28.50 -2.08 11.24
C SER A 545 -27.75 -0.77 11.49
N GLU A 546 -26.53 -0.67 10.93
CA GLU A 546 -25.75 0.56 10.90
C GLU A 546 -26.31 1.48 9.81
N TYR A 547 -26.33 2.79 10.07
CA TYR A 547 -26.74 3.76 9.05
C TYR A 547 -25.79 4.97 9.04
N TYR A 548 -25.80 5.65 7.90
CA TYR A 548 -24.97 6.82 7.65
C TYR A 548 -25.89 8.03 7.49
N GLU A 549 -25.70 9.00 8.37
CA GLU A 549 -26.45 10.25 8.36
C GLU A 549 -25.71 11.30 7.53
N MET A 550 -26.36 11.74 6.45
CA MET A 550 -25.88 12.83 5.62
C MET A 550 -26.13 14.17 6.31
N ASN A 551 -25.10 14.98 6.31
CA ASN A 551 -25.03 16.21 7.05
C ASN A 551 -24.51 17.33 6.14
N ARG A 552 -25.02 18.54 6.35
CA ARG A 552 -24.45 19.78 5.79
C ARG A 552 -24.29 19.80 4.26
N LEU A 553 -25.17 19.11 3.51
CA LEU A 553 -25.20 19.23 2.05
C LEU A 553 -25.56 20.68 1.66
N ALA A 554 -24.64 21.36 0.98
CA ALA A 554 -24.86 22.70 0.45
C ALA A 554 -24.23 22.84 -0.94
N VAL A 555 -24.90 23.58 -1.83
CA VAL A 555 -24.42 23.88 -3.19
C VAL A 555 -24.67 25.36 -3.47
N ARG A 556 -23.61 26.04 -3.92
CA ARG A 556 -23.61 27.47 -4.26
C ARG A 556 -24.69 27.74 -5.30
N GLN A 557 -25.43 28.84 -5.14
CA GLN A 557 -26.61 29.13 -5.98
C GLN A 557 -26.30 29.10 -7.48
N GLY A 558 -25.20 29.74 -7.91
CA GLY A 558 -24.76 29.73 -9.31
C GLY A 558 -24.27 28.37 -9.84
N ALA A 559 -23.96 27.42 -8.95
CA ALA A 559 -23.51 26.07 -9.30
C ALA A 559 -24.66 25.03 -9.24
N ARG A 560 -25.87 25.44 -8.86
CA ARG A 560 -27.04 24.54 -8.85
C ARG A 560 -27.37 24.11 -10.27
N ARG A 561 -27.94 22.91 -10.41
CA ARG A 561 -28.24 22.24 -11.70
C ARG A 561 -27.02 21.82 -12.53
N LYS A 562 -25.78 22.15 -12.13
CA LYS A 562 -24.55 21.61 -12.74
C LYS A 562 -24.19 20.18 -12.31
N GLY A 563 -25.07 19.51 -11.56
CA GLY A 563 -24.84 18.14 -11.07
C GLY A 563 -23.95 18.02 -9.82
N ILE A 564 -23.50 19.13 -9.21
CA ILE A 564 -22.64 19.14 -8.01
C ILE A 564 -23.23 18.32 -6.85
N GLY A 565 -24.54 18.48 -6.59
CA GLY A 565 -25.22 17.73 -5.54
C GLY A 565 -25.21 16.22 -5.79
N LYS A 566 -25.41 15.79 -7.05
CA LYS A 566 -25.36 14.37 -7.44
C LYS A 566 -23.96 13.81 -7.27
N LEU A 567 -22.95 14.59 -7.64
CA LEU A 567 -21.54 14.22 -7.47
C LEU A 567 -21.18 14.01 -5.99
N LEU A 568 -21.59 14.93 -5.13
CA LEU A 568 -21.37 14.83 -3.68
C LEU A 568 -22.10 13.61 -3.08
N LEU A 569 -23.33 13.31 -3.51
CA LEU A 569 -24.05 12.10 -3.07
C LEU A 569 -23.33 10.83 -3.52
N GLY A 570 -22.83 10.78 -4.77
CA GLY A 570 -22.04 9.66 -5.26
C GLY A 570 -20.78 9.40 -4.42
N ALA A 571 -20.11 10.46 -3.94
CA ALA A 571 -18.97 10.32 -3.05
C ALA A 571 -19.33 9.69 -1.69
N VAL A 572 -20.51 10.03 -1.14
CA VAL A 572 -21.02 9.41 0.09
C VAL A 572 -21.36 7.94 -0.14
N GLU A 573 -22.05 7.62 -1.24
CA GLU A 573 -22.42 6.25 -1.60
C GLU A 573 -21.17 5.37 -1.75
N GLU A 574 -20.17 5.85 -2.48
CA GLU A 574 -18.88 5.17 -2.66
C GLU A 574 -18.16 4.95 -1.33
N HIS A 575 -18.14 5.94 -0.45
CA HIS A 575 -17.56 5.79 0.89
C HIS A 575 -18.29 4.72 1.72
N ILE A 576 -19.61 4.68 1.66
CA ILE A 576 -20.41 3.69 2.38
C ILE A 576 -20.15 2.29 1.83
N GLN A 577 -20.16 2.10 0.52
CA GLN A 577 -19.84 0.83 -0.12
C GLN A 577 -18.45 0.32 0.28
N ARG A 578 -17.45 1.21 0.33
CA ARG A 578 -16.09 0.85 0.77
C ARG A 578 -16.00 0.50 2.25
N THR A 579 -16.81 1.14 3.11
CA THR A 579 -16.77 0.93 4.56
C THR A 579 -17.69 -0.18 5.06
N THR A 580 -18.71 -0.56 4.28
CA THR A 580 -19.75 -1.51 4.69
C THR A 580 -19.75 -2.76 3.82
N ILE A 581 -19.35 -3.89 4.42
CA ILE A 581 -18.94 -5.08 3.66
C ILE A 581 -19.94 -6.24 3.78
N SER A 582 -20.90 -6.21 4.72
CA SER A 582 -21.75 -7.39 4.95
C SER A 582 -23.16 -7.16 5.46
N ARG A 583 -23.59 -5.91 5.60
CA ARG A 583 -25.01 -5.62 5.84
C ARG A 583 -25.48 -4.50 4.92
N PRO A 584 -26.69 -4.63 4.34
CA PRO A 584 -27.29 -3.54 3.59
C PRO A 584 -27.27 -2.31 4.48
N THR A 585 -26.66 -1.25 3.99
CA THR A 585 -26.46 -0.05 4.80
C THR A 585 -27.42 1.02 4.33
N CYS A 586 -28.02 1.70 5.30
CA CYS A 586 -28.98 2.75 5.03
C CYS A 586 -28.29 4.12 5.03
N MET A 587 -28.52 4.90 4.00
CA MET A 587 -28.24 6.34 3.97
C MET A 587 -29.47 7.10 4.42
N VAL A 588 -29.30 8.02 5.37
CA VAL A 588 -30.38 8.85 5.91
C VAL A 588 -30.09 10.31 5.62
N ALA A 589 -31.09 11.04 5.13
CA ALA A 589 -31.03 12.48 4.93
C ALA A 589 -32.23 13.17 5.55
N THR A 590 -32.02 14.18 6.37
CA THR A 590 -33.11 14.95 6.97
C THR A 590 -33.08 16.38 6.44
N THR A 591 -34.16 16.82 5.80
CA THR A 591 -34.22 18.14 5.14
C THR A 591 -35.58 18.81 5.31
N PRO A 592 -35.63 20.14 5.52
CA PRO A 592 -36.87 20.89 5.42
C PRO A 592 -37.53 20.74 4.04
N LYS A 593 -38.87 20.60 4.01
CA LYS A 593 -39.66 20.56 2.77
C LYS A 593 -39.48 21.81 1.92
N VAL A 594 -39.29 22.97 2.56
CA VAL A 594 -39.05 24.26 1.88
C VAL A 594 -37.76 24.28 1.05
N LEU A 595 -36.83 23.35 1.26
CA LEU A 595 -35.64 23.19 0.41
C LEU A 595 -35.94 22.29 -0.79
N GLU A 596 -36.81 22.75 -1.70
CA GLU A 596 -37.31 21.96 -2.83
C GLU A 596 -36.20 21.33 -3.68
N ALA A 597 -35.12 22.06 -3.91
CA ALA A 597 -33.96 21.56 -4.67
C ALA A 597 -33.30 20.34 -4.02
N ALA A 598 -33.15 20.34 -2.68
CA ALA A 598 -32.58 19.21 -1.95
C ALA A 598 -33.55 18.01 -1.94
N ASN A 599 -34.83 18.26 -1.73
CA ASN A 599 -35.87 17.21 -1.77
C ASN A 599 -35.96 16.53 -3.14
N THR A 600 -35.90 17.33 -4.21
CA THR A 600 -35.87 16.83 -5.59
C THR A 600 -34.60 16.03 -5.86
N LEU A 601 -33.46 16.52 -5.39
CA LEU A 601 -32.18 15.82 -5.52
C LEU A 601 -32.23 14.43 -4.87
N TYR A 602 -32.72 14.31 -3.62
CA TYR A 602 -32.80 13.02 -2.94
C TYR A 602 -33.74 12.06 -3.69
N SER A 603 -34.93 12.51 -4.04
CA SER A 603 -35.92 11.69 -4.76
C SER A 603 -35.37 11.19 -6.10
N ALA A 604 -34.69 12.06 -6.86
CA ALA A 604 -34.08 11.72 -8.14
C ALA A 604 -32.87 10.77 -8.02
N ASN A 605 -32.30 10.58 -6.83
CA ASN A 605 -31.18 9.66 -6.56
C ASN A 605 -31.62 8.41 -5.80
N GLY A 606 -32.91 8.06 -5.86
CA GLY A 606 -33.43 6.80 -5.32
C GLY A 606 -33.69 6.81 -3.82
N PHE A 607 -33.74 7.99 -3.18
CA PHE A 607 -34.20 8.07 -1.81
C PHE A 607 -35.72 8.04 -1.73
N THR A 608 -36.25 7.31 -0.77
CA THR A 608 -37.67 7.28 -0.44
C THR A 608 -37.94 8.07 0.83
N ILE A 609 -39.07 8.78 0.88
CA ILE A 609 -39.51 9.44 2.12
C ILE A 609 -39.87 8.35 3.12
N HIS A 610 -39.20 8.39 4.27
CA HIS A 610 -39.46 7.48 5.38
C HIS A 610 -40.40 8.10 6.41
N GLU A 611 -40.22 9.39 6.71
CA GLU A 611 -40.96 10.09 7.75
C GLU A 611 -41.13 11.57 7.40
N GLU A 612 -42.27 12.15 7.75
CA GLU A 612 -42.51 13.59 7.72
C GLU A 612 -42.89 14.07 9.13
N ILE A 613 -42.13 15.01 9.68
CA ILE A 613 -42.35 15.54 11.03
C ILE A 613 -42.59 17.05 10.97
N MET A 614 -43.65 17.49 11.64
CA MET A 614 -43.95 18.91 11.78
C MET A 614 -43.15 19.53 12.94
N MET A 615 -42.13 20.34 12.64
CA MET A 615 -41.33 21.06 13.65
C MET A 615 -41.73 22.53 13.72
N GLY A 616 -42.74 22.83 14.55
CA GLY A 616 -43.36 24.15 14.58
C GLY A 616 -44.12 24.41 13.28
N LYS A 617 -43.72 25.43 12.51
CA LYS A 617 -44.29 25.73 11.17
C LYS A 617 -43.55 25.06 10.00
N MET A 618 -42.46 24.34 10.28
CA MET A 618 -41.60 23.77 9.24
C MET A 618 -41.77 22.25 9.14
N LEU A 619 -42.21 21.77 7.98
CA LEU A 619 -42.31 20.33 7.70
C LEU A 619 -40.92 19.80 7.35
N ILE A 620 -40.44 18.84 8.12
CA ILE A 620 -39.17 18.15 7.92
C ILE A 620 -39.43 16.79 7.29
N ARG A 621 -38.63 16.44 6.29
CA ARG A 621 -38.66 15.13 5.61
C ARG A 621 -37.39 14.36 5.92
N THR A 622 -37.56 13.11 6.35
CA THR A 622 -36.48 12.14 6.51
C THR A 622 -36.54 11.18 5.33
N TYR A 623 -35.46 11.15 4.56
CA TYR A 623 -35.25 10.31 3.40
C TYR A 623 -34.36 9.12 3.77
N LYS A 624 -34.61 7.97 3.13
CA LYS A 624 -33.77 6.78 3.22
C LYS A 624 -33.41 6.26 1.85
N LYS A 625 -32.19 5.74 1.71
CA LYS A 625 -31.75 4.96 0.56
C LYS A 625 -30.99 3.75 1.05
N MET A 626 -31.41 2.57 0.61
CA MET A 626 -30.65 1.34 0.85
C MET A 626 -29.50 1.28 -0.15
N ILE A 627 -28.30 1.08 0.36
CA ILE A 627 -27.13 0.83 -0.46
C ILE A 627 -26.97 -0.68 -0.60
N PRO A 628 -27.15 -1.23 -1.82
CA PRO A 628 -27.01 -2.65 -2.06
C PRO A 628 -25.55 -3.07 -1.85
N HIS A 629 -25.39 -4.37 -1.60
CA HIS A 629 -24.09 -5.00 -1.49
C HIS A 629 -23.37 -5.10 -2.82
#